data_AF-F8DXR7-F1
#
_entry.id   AF-F8DXR7-F1
#
_cell.length_a   1.000
_cell.length_b   1.000
_cell.length_c   1.000
_cell.angle_alpha   90.00
_cell.angle_beta   90.00
_cell.angle_gamma   90.00
#
_symmetry.space_group_name_H-M   'P 1'
#
loop_
_entity.id
_entity.type
_entity.pdbx_description
1 polymer ?
#
loop_
_entity_poly.entity_id
_entity_poly.type
_entity_poly.pdbx_seq_one_letter_code
_entity_poly.pdbx_strand_id
1 'polypeptide(L)'
;MGDTLEDIARSLCSTIPHHGTVITGERNPELREVIQEEAEKRGSEVVFAEESELSRSMVKKFNYHQFEENVAVALAVAATLGIDHETACEGMIAAKPDPGTITVTEAHLGDGKELFWVPMFAINDWEYTVKVFRSVLQDTLPDDVGVVVALNSREDRTDRAKMFLELVSNELREEVDRIVLYGDLQDAVHQMLLEEGFPEANIVCSNDFDENCSGRDLIDRAIDGIDNDKIALFGMVNIHTEQVTKMRHYVDALVEGQ
;
A
#
# COMPACT_ATOMS: atom_id res chain seq x y z
N MET A 1 -3.36 -21.71 -14.08
CA MET A 1 -2.64 -21.51 -12.81
C MET A 1 -3.15 -22.59 -11.89
N GLY A 2 -2.28 -23.41 -11.29
CA GLY A 2 -2.71 -24.50 -10.43
C GLY A 2 -3.24 -24.00 -9.09
N ASP A 3 -3.71 -24.93 -8.27
CA ASP A 3 -4.43 -24.62 -7.03
C ASP A 3 -3.49 -24.52 -5.81
N THR A 4 -2.19 -24.80 -5.98
CA THR A 4 -1.16 -24.74 -4.94
C THR A 4 -0.08 -23.69 -5.25
N LEU A 5 0.59 -23.18 -4.22
CA LEU A 5 1.71 -22.24 -4.39
C LEU A 5 2.83 -22.83 -5.25
N GLU A 6 3.13 -24.13 -5.10
CA GLU A 6 4.10 -24.83 -5.94
C GLU A 6 3.67 -24.87 -7.41
N ASP A 7 2.40 -25.16 -7.71
CA ASP A 7 1.91 -25.19 -9.09
C ASP A 7 1.95 -23.80 -9.74
N ILE A 8 1.64 -22.76 -8.96
CA ILE A 8 1.76 -21.37 -9.40
C ILE A 8 3.22 -21.04 -9.67
N ALA A 9 4.15 -21.39 -8.77
CA ALA A 9 5.57 -21.18 -8.95
C ALA A 9 6.11 -21.91 -10.19
N ARG A 10 5.76 -23.18 -10.41
CA ARG A 10 6.15 -23.93 -11.62
C ARG A 10 5.57 -23.29 -12.89
N SER A 11 4.33 -22.80 -12.83
CA SER A 11 3.74 -22.07 -13.96
C SER A 11 4.51 -20.79 -14.28
N LEU A 12 4.93 -20.02 -13.26
CA LEU A 12 5.75 -18.82 -13.45
C LEU A 12 7.15 -19.16 -13.96
N CYS A 13 7.75 -20.25 -13.49
CA CYS A 13 9.05 -20.74 -13.97
C CYS A 13 9.06 -21.06 -15.47
N SER A 14 7.89 -21.12 -16.13
CA SER A 14 7.82 -21.21 -17.58
C SER A 14 8.49 -20.04 -18.32
N THR A 15 8.66 -18.88 -17.65
CA THR A 15 9.33 -17.69 -18.18
C THR A 15 10.84 -17.68 -17.99
N ILE A 16 11.41 -18.64 -17.24
CA ILE A 16 12.86 -18.73 -17.05
C ILE A 16 13.54 -18.89 -18.43
N PRO A 17 14.52 -18.06 -18.80
CA PRO A 17 15.18 -18.19 -20.09
C PRO A 17 15.92 -19.54 -20.21
N HIS A 18 16.23 -19.97 -21.43
CA HIS A 18 17.18 -21.06 -21.64
C HIS A 18 18.61 -20.53 -21.61
N HIS A 19 19.51 -21.21 -20.90
CA HIS A 19 20.93 -20.82 -20.79
C HIS A 19 21.15 -19.35 -20.38
N GLY A 20 20.30 -18.85 -19.49
CA GLY A 20 20.34 -17.47 -19.00
C GLY A 20 20.41 -17.41 -17.48
N THR A 21 20.07 -16.25 -16.93
CA THR A 21 20.02 -16.02 -15.49
C THR A 21 18.61 -15.59 -15.11
N VAL A 22 18.07 -16.19 -14.05
CA VAL A 22 16.86 -15.70 -13.37
C VAL A 22 17.26 -15.13 -12.02
N ILE A 23 16.75 -13.94 -11.71
CA ILE A 23 16.98 -13.26 -10.44
C ILE A 23 15.62 -13.06 -9.77
N THR A 24 15.50 -13.44 -8.51
CA THR A 24 14.24 -13.38 -7.76
C THR A 24 14.49 -13.02 -6.29
N GLY A 25 13.54 -12.31 -5.68
CA GLY A 25 13.54 -11.97 -4.26
C GLY A 25 12.91 -13.03 -3.35
N GLU A 26 12.39 -14.12 -3.94
CA GLU A 26 11.71 -15.21 -3.23
C GLU A 26 12.50 -15.68 -2.00
N ARG A 27 11.83 -15.86 -0.87
CA ARG A 27 12.43 -16.28 0.42
C ARG A 27 11.91 -17.59 0.94
N ASN A 28 10.76 -18.07 0.47
CA ASN A 28 10.20 -19.33 0.87
C ASN A 28 11.09 -20.49 0.39
N PRO A 29 11.66 -21.30 1.30
CA PRO A 29 12.57 -22.38 0.93
C PRO A 29 11.97 -23.39 -0.07
N GLU A 30 10.70 -23.75 0.08
CA GLU A 30 10.02 -24.70 -0.79
C GLU A 30 9.90 -24.15 -2.22
N LEU A 31 9.57 -22.86 -2.35
CA LEU A 31 9.48 -22.21 -3.65
C LEU A 31 10.85 -21.99 -4.29
N ARG A 32 11.89 -21.71 -3.48
CA ARG A 32 13.28 -21.64 -3.97
C ARG A 32 13.74 -22.96 -4.57
N GLU A 33 13.41 -24.10 -3.94
CA GLU A 33 13.71 -25.43 -4.49
C GLU A 33 13.03 -25.64 -5.85
N VAL A 34 11.74 -25.29 -5.97
CA VAL A 34 11.01 -25.36 -7.24
C VAL A 34 11.69 -24.51 -8.34
N ILE A 35 12.05 -23.26 -8.02
CA ILE A 35 12.70 -22.35 -8.99
C ILE A 35 14.07 -22.89 -9.42
N GLN A 36 14.85 -23.42 -8.47
CA GLN A 36 16.15 -24.03 -8.73
C GLN A 36 16.03 -25.23 -9.68
N GLU A 37 15.10 -26.16 -9.41
CA GLU A 37 14.84 -27.32 -10.27
C GLU A 37 14.47 -26.91 -11.70
N GLU A 38 13.58 -25.92 -11.85
CA GLU A 38 13.12 -25.48 -13.18
C GLU A 38 14.20 -24.72 -13.96
N ALA A 39 15.07 -23.97 -13.27
CA ALA A 39 16.21 -23.31 -13.89
C ALA A 39 17.26 -24.32 -14.38
N GLU A 40 17.57 -25.35 -13.59
CA GLU A 40 18.50 -26.42 -13.95
C GLU A 40 18.04 -27.18 -15.20
N LYS A 41 16.74 -27.49 -15.31
CA LYS A 41 16.15 -28.10 -16.51
C LYS A 41 16.36 -27.27 -17.78
N ARG A 42 16.49 -25.94 -17.64
CA ARG A 42 16.72 -25.00 -18.74
C ARG A 42 18.19 -24.62 -18.93
N GLY A 43 19.08 -25.20 -18.13
CA GLY A 43 20.50 -24.89 -18.12
C GLY A 43 20.79 -23.44 -17.73
N SER A 44 19.93 -22.85 -16.89
CA SER A 44 20.00 -21.46 -16.44
C SER A 44 20.48 -21.37 -15.00
N GLU A 45 21.08 -20.24 -14.65
CA GLU A 45 21.53 -19.92 -13.30
C GLU A 45 20.44 -19.17 -12.53
N VAL A 46 20.38 -19.40 -11.23
CA VAL A 46 19.46 -18.69 -10.32
C VAL A 46 20.25 -17.82 -9.36
N VAL A 47 19.82 -16.58 -9.21
CA VAL A 47 20.29 -15.66 -8.18
C VAL A 47 19.12 -15.33 -7.26
N PHE A 48 19.18 -15.83 -6.02
CA PHE A 48 18.26 -15.42 -4.97
C PHE A 48 18.78 -14.13 -4.34
N ALA A 49 18.05 -13.04 -4.52
CA ALA A 49 18.39 -11.74 -3.96
C ALA A 49 18.07 -11.73 -2.46
N GLU A 50 19.12 -11.72 -1.63
CA GLU A 50 18.99 -11.73 -0.18
C GLU A 50 18.90 -10.32 0.40
N GLU A 51 18.27 -10.23 1.57
CA GLU A 51 18.24 -8.99 2.35
C GLU A 51 19.65 -8.57 2.78
N SER A 52 19.93 -7.27 2.68
CA SER A 52 21.21 -6.68 3.06
C SER A 52 21.02 -5.37 3.82
N GLU A 53 22.09 -4.90 4.48
CA GLU A 53 22.09 -3.56 5.08
C GLU A 53 21.88 -2.47 4.02
N LEU A 54 22.49 -2.65 2.84
CA LEU A 54 22.37 -1.68 1.75
C LEU A 54 20.93 -1.58 1.25
N SER A 55 20.28 -2.71 0.94
CA SER A 55 18.90 -2.74 0.45
C SER A 55 17.93 -2.13 1.48
N ARG A 56 18.06 -2.45 2.77
CA ARG A 56 17.27 -1.80 3.84
C ARG A 56 17.49 -0.30 3.91
N SER A 57 18.74 0.15 3.88
CA SER A 57 19.06 1.57 3.98
C SER A 57 18.54 2.38 2.79
N MET A 58 18.46 1.74 1.62
CA MET A 58 17.98 2.35 0.39
C MET A 58 16.47 2.57 0.38
N VAL A 59 15.67 1.69 1.01
CA VAL A 59 14.20 1.87 1.12
C VAL A 59 13.85 3.27 1.65
N LYS A 60 14.58 3.75 2.67
CA LYS A 60 14.36 5.06 3.30
C LYS A 60 14.78 6.25 2.44
N LYS A 61 15.45 6.03 1.30
CA LYS A 61 15.92 7.09 0.40
C LYS A 61 14.94 7.36 -0.75
N PHE A 62 14.01 6.45 -1.02
CA PHE A 62 12.96 6.68 -1.99
C PHE A 62 11.97 7.71 -1.42
N ASN A 63 11.45 8.59 -2.27
CA ASN A 63 10.39 9.53 -1.92
C ASN A 63 8.98 8.88 -2.00
N TYR A 64 8.93 7.56 -2.10
CA TYR A 64 7.73 6.74 -2.15
C TYR A 64 8.00 5.41 -1.46
N HIS A 65 6.94 4.71 -1.06
CA HIS A 65 7.06 3.42 -0.39
C HIS A 65 7.65 2.37 -1.34
N GLN A 66 8.74 1.71 -0.91
CA GLN A 66 9.40 0.65 -1.64
C GLN A 66 9.63 -0.56 -0.73
N PHE A 67 9.51 -1.76 -1.28
CA PHE A 67 9.89 -2.97 -0.55
C PHE A 67 11.38 -3.23 -0.67
N GLU A 68 11.97 -3.61 0.45
CA GLU A 68 13.38 -3.99 0.51
C GLU A 68 13.72 -5.10 -0.50
N GLU A 69 12.83 -6.07 -0.69
CA GLU A 69 12.99 -7.17 -1.64
C GLU A 69 13.15 -6.68 -3.09
N ASN A 70 12.40 -5.66 -3.50
CA ASN A 70 12.53 -5.05 -4.84
C ASN A 70 13.90 -4.39 -5.00
N VAL A 71 14.41 -3.75 -3.93
CA VAL A 71 15.74 -3.13 -3.92
C VAL A 71 16.82 -4.21 -3.98
N ALA A 72 16.68 -5.30 -3.23
CA ALA A 72 17.61 -6.42 -3.26
C ALA A 72 17.70 -7.04 -4.66
N VAL A 73 16.56 -7.25 -5.33
CA VAL A 73 16.52 -7.74 -6.72
C VAL A 73 17.23 -6.76 -7.66
N ALA A 74 16.95 -5.45 -7.56
CA ALA A 74 17.60 -4.45 -8.40
C ALA A 74 19.13 -4.40 -8.19
N LEU A 75 19.59 -4.51 -6.94
CA LEU A 75 21.01 -4.60 -6.60
C LEU A 75 21.66 -5.88 -7.16
N ALA A 76 20.96 -7.02 -7.08
CA ALA A 76 21.43 -8.28 -7.64
C ALA A 76 21.53 -8.21 -9.18
N VAL A 77 20.54 -7.62 -9.85
CA VAL A 77 20.58 -7.36 -11.29
C VAL A 77 21.78 -6.48 -11.66
N ALA A 78 21.99 -5.38 -10.94
CA ALA A 78 23.13 -4.49 -11.17
C ALA A 78 24.47 -5.23 -11.01
N ALA A 79 24.61 -6.03 -9.96
CA ALA A 79 25.82 -6.82 -9.72
C ALA A 79 26.08 -7.85 -10.85
N THR A 80 25.04 -8.56 -11.32
CA THR A 80 25.16 -9.50 -12.45
C THR A 80 25.58 -8.80 -13.74
N LEU A 81 25.20 -7.54 -13.93
CA LEU A 81 25.59 -6.71 -15.08
C LEU A 81 26.95 -6.02 -14.90
N GLY A 82 27.61 -6.17 -13.75
CA GLY A 82 28.88 -5.52 -13.44
C GLY A 82 28.77 -4.03 -13.15
N ILE A 83 27.58 -3.56 -12.76
CA ILE A 83 27.34 -2.19 -12.31
C ILE A 83 27.65 -2.11 -10.82
N ASP A 84 28.47 -1.13 -10.42
CA ASP A 84 28.82 -0.93 -9.02
C ASP A 84 27.62 -0.43 -8.20
N HIS A 85 27.68 -0.64 -6.88
CA HIS A 85 26.56 -0.30 -5.99
C HIS A 85 26.24 1.20 -5.96
N GLU A 86 27.23 2.08 -6.10
CA GLU A 86 27.00 3.53 -6.05
C GLU A 86 26.18 3.95 -7.27
N THR A 87 26.63 3.57 -8.47
CA THR A 87 25.90 3.80 -9.72
C THR A 87 24.49 3.20 -9.69
N ALA A 88 24.35 1.96 -9.19
CA ALA A 88 23.04 1.32 -9.07
C ALA A 88 22.10 2.07 -8.12
N CYS A 89 22.60 2.51 -6.97
CA CYS A 89 21.81 3.26 -5.99
C CYS A 89 21.36 4.62 -6.54
N GLU A 90 22.26 5.36 -7.18
CA GLU A 90 21.92 6.64 -7.81
C GLU A 90 20.86 6.47 -8.90
N GLY A 91 21.03 5.45 -9.75
CA GLY A 91 20.07 5.12 -10.80
C GLY A 91 18.68 4.77 -10.26
N MET A 92 18.62 3.99 -9.17
CA MET A 92 17.36 3.64 -8.51
C MET A 92 16.62 4.86 -7.95
N ILE A 93 17.35 5.80 -7.31
CA ILE A 93 16.73 7.02 -6.76
C ILE A 93 16.29 8.00 -7.85
N ALA A 94 17.03 8.06 -8.96
CA ALA A 94 16.69 8.94 -10.09
C ALA A 94 15.55 8.39 -10.97
N ALA A 95 15.21 7.10 -10.82
CA ALA A 95 14.15 6.47 -11.60
C ALA A 95 12.78 7.10 -11.29
N LYS A 96 11.94 7.23 -12.30
CA LYS A 96 10.56 7.67 -12.09
C LYS A 96 9.79 6.56 -11.37
N PRO A 97 8.98 6.89 -10.35
CA PRO A 97 8.14 5.91 -9.67
C PRO A 97 7.18 5.25 -10.65
N ASP A 98 6.82 4.00 -10.35
CA ASP A 98 5.77 3.30 -11.09
C ASP A 98 4.41 4.00 -10.87
N PRO A 99 3.50 3.96 -11.86
CA PRO A 99 2.13 4.44 -11.64
C PRO A 99 1.48 3.71 -10.46
N GLY A 100 1.03 4.47 -9.46
CA GLY A 100 0.33 3.92 -8.30
C GLY A 100 1.22 3.60 -7.10
N THR A 101 2.50 3.99 -7.10
CA THR A 101 3.32 3.88 -5.90
C THR A 101 2.79 4.79 -4.78
N ILE A 102 2.84 4.30 -3.54
CA ILE A 102 2.29 5.00 -2.39
C ILE A 102 3.28 6.07 -1.94
N THR A 103 2.84 7.32 -1.98
CA THR A 103 3.60 8.46 -1.47
C THR A 103 2.82 9.04 -0.29
N VAL A 104 3.45 9.08 0.88
CA VAL A 104 2.87 9.75 2.05
C VAL A 104 3.04 11.25 1.84
N THR A 105 1.91 11.97 1.83
CA THR A 105 1.90 13.42 1.66
C THR A 105 1.57 14.07 2.99
N GLU A 106 2.50 14.87 3.50
CA GLU A 106 2.31 15.67 4.72
C GLU A 106 1.67 17.01 4.37
N ALA A 107 0.58 17.37 5.03
CA ALA A 107 -0.15 18.61 4.81
C ALA A 107 -0.59 19.24 6.14
N HIS A 108 -0.46 20.56 6.24
CA HIS A 108 -0.91 21.32 7.41
C HIS A 108 -2.35 21.78 7.23
N LEU A 109 -3.21 21.42 8.18
CA LEU A 109 -4.61 21.81 8.19
C LEU A 109 -4.80 23.17 8.87
N GLY A 110 -5.90 23.86 8.53
CA GLY A 110 -6.15 25.23 9.00
C GLY A 110 -6.46 25.37 10.49
N ASP A 111 -6.72 24.26 11.19
CA ASP A 111 -6.94 24.19 12.63
C ASP A 111 -5.64 23.87 13.42
N GLY A 112 -4.51 23.72 12.73
CA GLY A 112 -3.21 23.42 13.31
C GLY A 112 -2.85 21.94 13.36
N LYS A 113 -3.73 21.04 12.89
CA LYS A 113 -3.42 19.61 12.78
C LYS A 113 -2.52 19.30 11.58
N GLU A 114 -1.70 18.27 11.73
CA GLU A 114 -0.88 17.70 10.65
C GLU A 114 -1.59 16.47 10.06
N LEU A 115 -1.79 16.47 8.74
CA LEU A 115 -2.39 15.37 7.99
C LEU A 115 -1.32 14.62 7.21
N PHE A 116 -1.24 13.31 7.40
CA PHE A 116 -0.47 12.38 6.59
C PHE A 116 -1.43 11.63 5.65
N TRP A 117 -1.51 12.08 4.40
CA TRP A 117 -2.34 11.44 3.39
C TRP A 117 -1.62 10.23 2.77
N VAL A 118 -2.22 9.04 2.92
CA VAL A 118 -1.64 7.76 2.45
C VAL A 118 -2.60 7.09 1.46
N PRO A 119 -2.46 7.33 0.14
CA PRO A 119 -3.37 6.77 -0.86
C PRO A 119 -3.01 5.30 -1.17
N MET A 120 -3.51 4.36 -0.37
CA MET A 120 -3.34 2.91 -0.57
C MET A 120 -4.32 2.27 -1.57
N PHE A 121 -5.06 3.08 -2.33
CA PHE A 121 -6.12 2.62 -3.23
C PHE A 121 -5.66 1.71 -4.40
N ALA A 122 -4.35 1.63 -4.66
CA ALA A 122 -3.78 0.91 -5.79
C ALA A 122 -3.33 -0.52 -5.48
N ILE A 123 -3.38 -0.96 -4.21
CA ILE A 123 -2.96 -2.31 -3.84
C ILE A 123 -4.08 -3.30 -4.21
N ASN A 124 -3.75 -4.26 -5.08
CA ASN A 124 -4.69 -5.28 -5.56
C ASN A 124 -4.64 -6.60 -4.77
N ASP A 125 -3.69 -6.73 -3.83
CA ASP A 125 -3.43 -7.95 -3.06
C ASP A 125 -3.64 -7.69 -1.55
N TRP A 126 -4.38 -8.59 -0.90
CA TRP A 126 -4.83 -8.48 0.48
C TRP A 126 -3.66 -8.59 1.48
N GLU A 127 -2.74 -9.53 1.26
CA GLU A 127 -1.61 -9.79 2.18
C GLU A 127 -0.60 -8.64 2.10
N TYR A 128 -0.41 -8.13 0.88
CA TYR A 128 0.40 -6.94 0.65
C TYR A 128 -0.22 -5.68 1.25
N THR A 129 -1.54 -5.57 1.32
CA THR A 129 -2.21 -4.40 1.92
C THR A 129 -1.84 -4.26 3.40
N VAL A 130 -1.95 -5.34 4.18
CA VAL A 130 -1.58 -5.35 5.60
C VAL A 130 -0.09 -5.05 5.80
N LYS A 131 0.77 -5.68 5.00
CA LYS A 131 2.23 -5.47 5.06
C LYS A 131 2.60 -4.01 4.77
N VAL A 132 2.02 -3.41 3.73
CA VAL A 132 2.27 -2.00 3.40
C VAL A 132 1.73 -1.08 4.47
N PHE A 133 0.51 -1.33 4.94
CA PHE A 133 -0.12 -0.52 5.98
C PHE A 133 0.78 -0.44 7.22
N ARG A 134 1.20 -1.60 7.72
CA ARG A 134 2.09 -1.69 8.89
C ARG A 134 3.46 -1.07 8.64
N SER A 135 4.06 -1.25 7.47
CA SER A 135 5.35 -0.63 7.15
C SER A 135 5.24 0.89 7.03
N VAL A 136 4.19 1.43 6.41
CA VAL A 136 3.97 2.88 6.39
C VAL A 136 3.78 3.42 7.81
N LEU A 137 2.96 2.73 8.61
CA LEU A 137 2.70 3.11 10.00
C LEU A 137 3.97 3.10 10.86
N GLN A 138 4.85 2.10 10.71
CA GLN A 138 6.05 1.93 11.54
C GLN A 138 7.27 2.70 11.03
N ASP A 139 7.46 2.76 9.71
CA ASP A 139 8.71 3.25 9.12
C ASP A 139 8.60 4.71 8.64
N THR A 140 7.39 5.22 8.43
CA THR A 140 7.15 6.53 7.80
C THR A 140 6.39 7.51 8.69
N LEU A 141 5.38 7.04 9.43
CA LEU A 141 4.51 7.91 10.22
C LEU A 141 5.05 8.15 11.66
N PRO A 142 4.66 9.26 12.31
CA PRO A 142 4.99 9.50 13.72
C PRO A 142 4.30 8.50 14.67
N ASP A 143 4.96 8.16 15.79
CA ASP A 143 4.44 7.20 16.79
C ASP A 143 3.11 7.63 17.45
N ASP A 144 2.81 8.93 17.49
CA ASP A 144 1.63 9.53 18.15
C ASP A 144 0.48 9.84 17.18
N VAL A 145 0.54 9.32 15.95
CA VAL A 145 -0.43 9.59 14.90
C VAL A 145 -1.77 8.89 15.16
N GLY A 146 -2.88 9.61 15.00
CA GLY A 146 -4.22 9.02 14.97
C GLY A 146 -4.47 8.38 13.61
N VAL A 147 -4.95 7.13 13.57
CA VAL A 147 -5.04 6.33 12.35
C VAL A 147 -6.48 6.25 11.86
N VAL A 148 -6.74 6.86 10.71
CA VAL A 148 -8.05 6.88 10.06
C VAL A 148 -7.99 6.12 8.74
N VAL A 149 -8.91 5.18 8.55
CA VAL A 149 -9.08 4.47 7.27
C VAL A 149 -10.29 5.00 6.53
N ALA A 150 -10.04 5.53 5.32
CA ALA A 150 -11.07 5.95 4.39
C ALA A 150 -11.44 4.81 3.43
N LEU A 151 -12.63 4.23 3.64
CA LEU A 151 -13.20 3.21 2.76
C LEU A 151 -14.13 3.86 1.75
N ASN A 152 -13.80 3.71 0.48
CA ASN A 152 -14.56 4.31 -0.60
C ASN A 152 -15.16 3.24 -1.51
N SER A 153 -16.45 2.97 -1.33
CA SER A 153 -17.17 1.90 -2.02
C SER A 153 -17.86 2.38 -3.29
N ARG A 154 -18.09 1.43 -4.21
CA ARG A 154 -18.82 1.61 -5.46
C ARG A 154 -19.80 0.45 -5.63
N GLU A 155 -20.98 0.74 -6.17
CA GLU A 155 -22.06 -0.25 -6.32
C GLU A 155 -21.66 -1.47 -7.18
N ASP A 156 -20.77 -1.30 -8.17
CA ASP A 156 -20.34 -2.35 -9.08
C ASP A 156 -19.24 -3.30 -8.53
N ARG A 157 -18.75 -3.08 -7.29
CA ARG A 157 -17.60 -3.80 -6.72
C ARG A 157 -17.79 -4.22 -5.26
N THR A 158 -18.94 -4.82 -4.95
CA THR A 158 -19.32 -5.29 -3.61
C THR A 158 -18.32 -6.29 -3.01
N ASP A 159 -17.75 -7.20 -3.81
CA ASP A 159 -16.81 -8.22 -3.30
C ASP A 159 -15.52 -7.60 -2.72
N ARG A 160 -15.02 -6.51 -3.32
CA ARG A 160 -13.84 -5.80 -2.79
C ARG A 160 -14.15 -5.14 -1.45
N ALA A 161 -15.33 -4.54 -1.30
CA ALA A 161 -15.71 -3.91 -0.04
C ALA A 161 -15.72 -4.93 1.10
N LYS A 162 -16.24 -6.15 0.88
CA LYS A 162 -16.23 -7.22 1.88
C LYS A 162 -14.82 -7.64 2.30
N MET A 163 -13.92 -7.82 1.33
CA MET A 163 -12.53 -8.20 1.64
C MET A 163 -11.82 -7.13 2.49
N PHE A 164 -11.99 -5.84 2.17
CA PHE A 164 -11.40 -4.76 2.96
C PHE A 164 -12.01 -4.64 4.35
N LEU A 165 -13.31 -4.94 4.49
CA LEU A 165 -13.98 -4.97 5.78
C LEU A 165 -13.40 -6.05 6.70
N GLU A 166 -13.24 -7.28 6.19
CA GLU A 166 -12.61 -8.36 6.95
C GLU A 166 -11.19 -7.99 7.37
N LEU A 167 -10.41 -7.37 6.47
CA LEU A 167 -9.05 -6.92 6.73
C LEU A 167 -8.98 -5.86 7.83
N VAL A 168 -9.82 -4.83 7.78
CA VAL A 168 -9.79 -3.74 8.78
C VAL A 168 -10.37 -4.22 10.12
N SER A 169 -11.42 -5.03 10.11
CA SER A 169 -12.08 -5.51 11.33
C SER A 169 -11.33 -6.63 12.04
N ASN A 170 -10.54 -7.44 11.33
CA ASN A 170 -9.85 -8.58 11.92
C ASN A 170 -8.32 -8.39 11.99
N GLU A 171 -7.69 -7.94 10.90
CA GLU A 171 -6.22 -7.87 10.84
C GLU A 171 -5.63 -6.54 11.29
N LEU A 172 -6.31 -5.42 11.02
CA LEU A 172 -5.85 -4.06 11.35
C LEU A 172 -6.61 -3.41 12.51
N ARG A 173 -7.42 -4.19 13.25
CA ARG A 173 -8.37 -3.66 14.22
C ARG A 173 -7.73 -2.87 15.34
N GLU A 174 -6.55 -3.30 15.79
CA GLU A 174 -5.84 -2.68 16.91
C GLU A 174 -5.10 -1.40 16.48
N GLU A 175 -4.77 -1.29 15.20
CA GLU A 175 -4.04 -0.16 14.62
C GLU A 175 -4.96 0.96 14.11
N VAL A 176 -6.28 0.71 13.96
CA VAL A 176 -7.22 1.67 13.38
C VAL A 176 -8.12 2.31 14.44
N ASP A 177 -8.00 3.62 14.60
CA ASP A 177 -8.80 4.40 15.53
C ASP A 177 -10.21 4.69 14.97
N ARG A 178 -10.30 4.95 13.66
CA ARG A 178 -11.55 5.33 12.99
C ARG A 178 -11.64 4.83 11.56
N ILE A 179 -12.86 4.50 11.15
CA ILE A 179 -13.21 4.26 9.76
C ILE A 179 -14.16 5.36 9.28
N VAL A 180 -13.83 5.99 8.16
CA VAL A 180 -14.73 6.90 7.45
C VAL A 180 -15.18 6.25 6.14
N LEU A 181 -16.48 6.29 5.89
CA LEU A 181 -17.10 5.71 4.71
C LEU A 181 -17.40 6.81 3.68
N TYR A 182 -17.11 6.51 2.41
CA TYR A 182 -17.39 7.36 1.27
C TYR A 182 -18.00 6.56 0.11
N GLY A 183 -18.65 7.27 -0.80
CA GLY A 183 -19.21 6.69 -2.01
C GLY A 183 -20.52 5.96 -1.76
N ASP A 184 -20.77 4.92 -2.55
CA ASP A 184 -22.02 4.16 -2.52
C ASP A 184 -21.97 3.08 -1.44
N LEU A 185 -23.10 2.47 -1.09
CA LEU A 185 -23.19 1.32 -0.18
C LEU A 185 -22.73 1.56 1.27
N GLN A 186 -22.57 2.81 1.71
CA GLN A 186 -22.13 3.12 3.07
C GLN A 186 -23.01 2.47 4.14
N ASP A 187 -24.34 2.43 3.96
CA ASP A 187 -25.25 1.78 4.91
C ASP A 187 -24.95 0.28 5.05
N ALA A 188 -24.69 -0.41 3.94
CA ALA A 188 -24.37 -1.84 3.95
C ALA A 188 -23.00 -2.09 4.61
N VAL A 189 -22.00 -1.31 4.24
CA VAL A 189 -20.63 -1.38 4.80
C VAL A 189 -20.65 -1.06 6.30
N HIS A 190 -21.44 -0.07 6.73
CA HIS A 190 -21.64 0.28 8.13
C HIS A 190 -22.23 -0.88 8.93
N GLN A 191 -23.30 -1.52 8.43
CA GLN A 191 -23.89 -2.69 9.12
C GLN A 191 -22.88 -3.84 9.22
N MET A 192 -22.12 -4.11 8.16
CA MET A 192 -21.09 -5.14 8.18
C MET A 192 -19.98 -4.87 9.20
N LEU A 193 -19.53 -3.61 9.34
CA LEU A 193 -18.56 -3.22 10.37
C LEU A 193 -19.08 -3.49 11.79
N LEU A 194 -20.36 -3.20 12.04
CA LEU A 194 -21.00 -3.48 13.33
C LEU A 194 -21.11 -4.98 13.59
N GLU A 195 -21.46 -5.78 12.59
CA GLU A 195 -21.54 -7.24 12.69
C GLU A 195 -20.17 -7.88 13.00
N GLU A 196 -19.10 -7.34 12.44
CA GLU A 196 -17.71 -7.72 12.73
C GLU A 196 -17.19 -7.14 14.06
N GLY A 197 -17.98 -6.33 14.77
CA GLY A 197 -17.65 -5.82 16.11
C GLY A 197 -16.82 -4.53 16.15
N PHE A 198 -16.76 -3.78 15.05
CA PHE A 198 -16.14 -2.46 15.05
C PHE A 198 -17.01 -1.46 15.85
N PRO A 199 -16.44 -0.60 16.71
CA PRO A 199 -17.23 0.29 17.55
C PRO A 199 -17.97 1.33 16.72
N GLU A 200 -19.29 1.42 16.87
CA GLU A 200 -20.13 2.39 16.13
C GLU A 200 -19.64 3.84 16.31
N ALA A 201 -19.17 4.20 17.50
CA ALA A 201 -18.62 5.52 17.80
C ALA A 201 -17.37 5.89 16.95
N ASN A 202 -16.72 4.88 16.37
CA ASN A 202 -15.52 5.02 15.56
C ASN A 202 -15.80 4.84 14.06
N ILE A 203 -17.07 4.77 13.66
CA ILE A 203 -17.49 4.71 12.25
C ILE A 203 -18.16 6.03 11.90
N VAL A 204 -17.69 6.65 10.82
CA VAL A 204 -18.22 7.93 10.33
C VAL A 204 -18.72 7.76 8.91
N CYS A 205 -19.99 8.07 8.68
CA CYS A 205 -20.58 8.09 7.34
C CYS A 205 -20.53 9.49 6.73
N SER A 206 -20.60 9.57 5.40
CA SER A 206 -20.66 10.82 4.63
C SER A 206 -21.89 10.90 3.72
N ASN A 207 -22.90 10.06 3.95
CA ASN A 207 -24.13 9.95 3.16
C ASN A 207 -24.94 11.27 3.09
N ASP A 208 -24.74 12.14 4.07
CA ASP A 208 -25.39 13.45 4.18
C ASP A 208 -24.76 14.52 3.28
N PHE A 209 -23.59 14.25 2.71
CA PHE A 209 -22.96 15.15 1.76
C PHE A 209 -23.57 15.04 0.37
N ASP A 210 -23.80 16.20 -0.26
CA ASP A 210 -24.25 16.28 -1.64
C ASP A 210 -23.06 16.23 -2.63
N GLU A 211 -23.37 16.23 -3.92
CA GLU A 211 -22.37 16.24 -4.99
C GLU A 211 -21.46 17.49 -4.98
N ASN A 212 -21.85 18.57 -4.28
CA ASN A 212 -21.06 19.80 -4.19
C ASN A 212 -20.06 19.80 -3.04
N CYS A 213 -20.03 18.77 -2.19
CA CYS A 213 -19.05 18.67 -1.11
C CYS A 213 -17.63 18.80 -1.67
N SER A 214 -16.80 19.55 -0.93
CA SER A 214 -15.40 19.77 -1.29
C SER A 214 -14.49 18.69 -0.72
N GLY A 215 -13.26 18.59 -1.23
CA GLY A 215 -12.24 17.72 -0.65
C GLY A 215 -11.94 18.04 0.82
N ARG A 216 -12.06 19.32 1.19
CA ARG A 216 -11.94 19.77 2.57
C ARG A 216 -13.05 19.19 3.44
N ASP A 217 -14.31 19.30 3.04
CA ASP A 217 -15.45 18.81 3.84
C ASP A 217 -15.33 17.30 4.12
N LEU A 218 -14.85 16.54 3.12
CA LEU A 218 -14.60 15.11 3.24
C LEU A 218 -13.49 14.79 4.25
N ILE A 219 -12.36 15.51 4.18
CA ILE A 219 -11.24 15.31 5.11
C ILE A 219 -11.63 15.78 6.52
N ASP A 220 -12.24 16.96 6.65
CA ASP A 220 -12.72 17.51 7.92
C ASP A 220 -13.68 16.50 8.59
N ARG A 221 -14.59 15.87 7.84
CA ARG A 221 -15.47 14.79 8.34
C ARG A 221 -14.69 13.57 8.86
N ALA A 222 -13.63 13.17 8.17
CA ALA A 222 -12.83 12.00 8.59
C ALA A 222 -12.19 12.23 9.95
N ILE A 223 -11.69 13.45 10.18
CA ILE A 223 -10.83 13.77 11.31
C ILE A 223 -11.56 14.45 12.47
N ASP A 224 -12.81 14.90 12.28
CA ASP A 224 -13.56 15.66 13.28
C ASP A 224 -13.71 14.89 14.60
N GLY A 225 -13.35 15.53 15.72
CA GLY A 225 -13.39 14.90 17.04
C GLY A 225 -12.32 13.82 17.29
N ILE A 226 -11.25 13.75 16.48
CA ILE A 226 -10.04 13.01 16.83
C ILE A 226 -9.12 13.93 17.65
N ASP A 227 -8.70 13.44 18.81
CA ASP A 227 -7.90 14.23 19.77
C ASP A 227 -6.44 14.40 19.34
N ASN A 228 -5.92 13.56 18.43
CA ASN A 228 -4.54 13.64 17.96
C ASN A 228 -4.28 14.91 17.13
N ASP A 229 -3.14 15.55 17.37
CA ASP A 229 -2.64 16.67 16.55
C ASP A 229 -2.12 16.22 15.19
N LYS A 230 -1.68 14.96 15.09
CA LYS A 230 -1.22 14.31 13.86
C LYS A 230 -2.16 13.20 13.47
N ILE A 231 -2.60 13.17 12.22
CA ILE A 231 -3.59 12.21 11.74
C ILE A 231 -3.13 11.61 10.42
N ALA A 232 -3.13 10.28 10.34
CA ALA A 232 -2.88 9.56 9.11
C ALA A 232 -4.21 9.12 8.49
N LEU A 233 -4.43 9.51 7.24
CA LEU A 233 -5.62 9.17 6.48
C LEU A 233 -5.24 8.18 5.37
N PHE A 234 -5.51 6.91 5.64
CA PHE A 234 -5.27 5.79 4.75
C PHE A 234 -6.46 5.60 3.80
N GLY A 235 -6.28 5.94 2.53
CA GLY A 235 -7.29 5.76 1.50
C GLY A 235 -7.28 4.35 0.90
N MET A 236 -8.37 3.60 1.01
CA MET A 236 -8.49 2.22 0.53
C MET A 236 -9.66 2.00 -0.44
N VAL A 237 -9.64 0.86 -1.14
CA VAL A 237 -10.68 0.35 -2.07
C VAL A 237 -10.65 0.95 -3.49
N ASN A 238 -11.22 2.14 -3.73
CA ASN A 238 -11.42 2.68 -5.09
C ASN A 238 -10.76 4.06 -5.26
N ILE A 239 -9.78 4.15 -6.18
CA ILE A 239 -9.06 5.41 -6.47
C ILE A 239 -9.81 6.36 -7.43
N HIS A 240 -10.67 5.80 -8.30
CA HIS A 240 -11.34 6.54 -9.37
C HIS A 240 -12.77 6.95 -8.99
N THR A 241 -12.94 7.55 -7.81
CA THR A 241 -14.18 8.24 -7.48
C THR A 241 -13.97 9.74 -7.40
N GLU A 242 -15.07 10.47 -7.47
CA GLU A 242 -15.07 11.92 -7.37
C GLU A 242 -14.59 12.38 -5.99
N GLN A 243 -14.99 11.69 -4.92
CA GLN A 243 -14.60 11.99 -3.55
C GLN A 243 -13.07 11.92 -3.38
N VAL A 244 -12.45 10.84 -3.86
CA VAL A 244 -10.98 10.67 -3.78
C VAL A 244 -10.26 11.71 -4.62
N THR A 245 -10.80 12.05 -5.80
CA THR A 245 -10.23 13.10 -6.65
C THR A 245 -10.28 14.47 -5.97
N LYS A 246 -11.41 14.80 -5.34
CA LYS A 246 -11.60 16.05 -4.59
C LYS A 246 -10.67 16.15 -3.37
N MET A 247 -10.57 15.07 -2.58
CA MET A 247 -9.65 15.01 -1.44
C MET A 247 -8.20 15.20 -1.89
N ARG A 248 -7.77 14.50 -2.94
CA ARG A 248 -6.41 14.64 -3.49
C ARG A 248 -6.13 16.07 -3.94
N HIS A 249 -7.02 16.69 -4.72
CA HIS A 249 -6.83 18.09 -5.15
C HIS A 249 -6.72 19.07 -3.98
N TYR A 250 -7.46 18.83 -2.89
CA TYR A 250 -7.37 19.66 -1.70
C TYR A 250 -6.03 19.47 -0.98
N VAL A 251 -5.57 18.23 -0.80
CA VAL A 251 -4.26 17.91 -0.21
C VAL A 251 -3.13 18.53 -1.05
N ASP A 252 -3.17 18.37 -2.37
CA ASP A 252 -2.19 18.94 -3.28
C ASP A 252 -2.13 20.47 -3.13
N ALA A 253 -3.29 21.14 -3.07
CA ALA A 253 -3.37 22.58 -2.87
C ALA A 253 -2.83 23.05 -1.50
N LEU A 254 -2.98 22.24 -0.45
CA LEU A 254 -2.40 22.54 0.87
C LEU A 254 -0.87 22.46 0.85
N VAL A 255 -0.30 21.54 0.06
CA VAL A 255 1.16 21.38 -0.06
C VAL A 255 1.76 22.49 -0.94
N GLU A 256 1.11 22.84 -2.05
CA GLU A 256 1.58 23.93 -2.92
C GLU A 256 1.53 25.32 -2.25
N GLY A 257 0.66 25.48 -1.24
CA GLY A 257 0.50 26.72 -0.49
C GLY A 257 1.41 26.89 0.73
N GLN A 258 2.24 25.90 1.06
CA GLN A 258 3.18 25.90 2.20
C GLN A 258 4.54 26.54 1.88
#